data_AF-A0A7V8XLT5-F1
#
_entry.id   AF-A0A7V8XLT5-F1
#
_cell.length_a   1.000
_cell.length_b   1.000
_cell.length_c   1.000
_cell.angle_alpha   90.00
_cell.angle_beta   90.00
_cell.angle_gamma   90.00
#
_symmetry.space_group_name_H-M   'P 1'
#
loop_
_entity.id
_entity.type
_entity.pdbx_description
1 polymer ?
#
loop_
_entity_poly.entity_id
_entity_poly.type
_entity_poly.pdbx_seq_one_letter_code
_entity_poly.pdbx_strand_id
1 'polypeptide(L)'
;ASQFHDPPAIEPYSSELVGAERRLVLGKKSGLDSIRLKAEELELEVAEDARPALLAKVKALGARKGRLVTDAEFRSIVEKGV
;
A
#
# COMPACT_ATOMS: atom_id res chain seq x y z
N ALA A 1 12.88 -1.90 -2.93
CA ALA A 1 12.52 -1.94 -4.35
C ALA A 1 11.81 -0.64 -4.67
N SER A 2 12.55 0.34 -5.18
CA SER A 2 12.11 1.72 -5.39
C SER A 2 11.42 1.93 -6.73
N GLN A 3 11.56 1.02 -7.71
CA GLN A 3 11.15 1.24 -9.11
C GLN A 3 9.68 0.90 -9.42
N PHE A 4 8.87 0.44 -8.45
CA PHE A 4 7.47 0.06 -8.72
C PHE A 4 6.56 1.20 -9.21
N HIS A 5 6.99 2.45 -9.04
CA HIS A 5 6.31 3.64 -9.56
C HIS A 5 6.58 3.87 -11.06
N ASP A 6 7.56 3.17 -11.65
CA ASP A 6 7.91 3.24 -13.07
C ASP A 6 7.75 1.84 -13.71
N PRO A 7 6.53 1.46 -14.14
CA PRO A 7 6.24 0.10 -14.60
C PRO A 7 7.15 -0.39 -15.73
N PRO A 8 7.43 0.39 -16.79
CA PRO A 8 8.34 -0.02 -17.86
C PRO A 8 9.76 -0.38 -17.38
N ALA A 9 10.20 0.12 -16.22
CA ALA A 9 11.52 -0.20 -15.68
C ALA A 9 11.62 -1.62 -15.08
N ILE A 10 10.48 -2.27 -14.79
CA ILE A 10 10.45 -3.58 -14.10
C ILE A 10 9.50 -4.60 -14.75
N GLU A 11 8.61 -4.17 -15.64
CA GLU A 11 7.63 -5.01 -16.32
C GLU A 11 7.96 -5.12 -17.81
N PRO A 12 8.35 -6.31 -18.32
CA PRO A 12 8.71 -6.48 -19.73
C PRO A 12 7.52 -6.35 -20.70
N TYR A 13 6.30 -6.51 -20.19
CA TYR A 13 5.04 -6.34 -20.92
C TYR A 13 4.08 -5.52 -20.05
N SER A 14 3.30 -4.62 -20.67
CA SER A 14 2.31 -3.83 -19.93
C SER A 14 1.18 -4.73 -19.40
N SER A 15 0.57 -4.32 -18.29
CA SER A 15 -0.56 -5.05 -17.71
C SER A 15 -1.74 -5.14 -18.68
N GLU A 16 -2.00 -4.07 -19.44
CA GLU A 16 -3.04 -4.03 -20.48
C GLU A 16 -2.81 -5.07 -21.57
N LEU A 17 -1.57 -5.22 -22.06
CA LEU A 17 -1.23 -6.17 -23.13
C LEU A 17 -1.54 -7.62 -22.72
N VAL A 18 -1.39 -7.94 -21.44
CA VAL A 18 -1.64 -9.29 -20.89
C VAL A 18 -3.02 -9.44 -20.25
N GLY A 19 -3.90 -8.43 -20.38
CA GLY A 19 -5.26 -8.46 -19.82
C GLY A 19 -5.31 -8.41 -18.29
N ALA A 20 -4.30 -7.83 -17.64
CA ALA A 20 -4.20 -7.68 -16.19
C ALA A 20 -4.41 -6.23 -15.74
N GLU A 21 -4.93 -6.07 -14.52
CA GLU A 21 -5.05 -4.77 -13.86
C GLU A 21 -3.90 -4.53 -12.87
N ARG A 22 -3.35 -3.32 -12.87
CA ARG A 22 -2.39 -2.89 -11.85
C ARG A 22 -3.13 -2.48 -10.59
N ARG A 23 -2.64 -2.96 -9.44
CA ARG A 23 -3.20 -2.60 -8.14
C ARG A 23 -2.09 -2.39 -7.12
N LEU A 24 -2.15 -1.30 -6.37
CA LEU A 24 -1.31 -1.11 -5.20
C LEU A 24 -1.85 -1.97 -4.06
N VAL A 25 -0.99 -2.77 -3.43
CA VAL A 25 -1.37 -3.65 -2.32
C VAL A 25 -0.55 -3.37 -1.08
N LEU A 26 -1.15 -3.59 0.09
CA LEU A 26 -0.51 -3.39 1.38
C LEU A 26 -0.24 -4.70 2.11
N GLY A 27 0.88 -4.76 2.84
CA GLY A 27 1.26 -5.91 3.64
C GLY A 27 2.61 -5.74 4.34
N LYS A 28 3.20 -6.85 4.80
CA LYS A 28 4.45 -6.84 5.59
C LYS A 28 5.65 -6.20 4.89
N LYS A 29 5.64 -6.17 3.55
CA LYS A 29 6.72 -5.64 2.70
C LYS A 29 6.47 -4.22 2.19
N SER A 30 5.37 -3.58 2.58
CA SER A 30 5.07 -2.20 2.18
C SER A 30 6.14 -1.21 2.66
N GLY A 31 6.32 -0.12 1.91
CA GLY A 31 7.17 1.02 2.28
C GLY A 31 6.33 2.25 2.65
N LEU A 32 6.98 3.36 2.98
CA LEU A 32 6.30 4.64 3.29
C LEU A 32 5.52 5.16 2.07
N ASP A 33 6.11 5.11 0.88
CA ASP A 33 5.43 5.52 -0.36
C ASP A 33 4.15 4.71 -0.60
N SER A 34 4.13 3.42 -0.21
CA SER A 34 2.93 2.60 -0.31
C SER A 34 1.79 3.13 0.56
N ILE A 35 2.09 3.69 1.73
CA ILE A 35 1.08 4.29 2.62
C ILE A 35 0.55 5.58 2.03
N ARG A 36 1.44 6.46 1.56
CA ARG A 36 1.06 7.71 0.91
C ARG A 36 0.16 7.44 -0.30
N LEU A 37 0.62 6.62 -1.24
CA LEU A 37 -0.12 6.30 -2.46
C LEU A 37 -1.46 5.61 -2.17
N LYS A 38 -1.53 4.72 -1.16
CA LYS A 38 -2.78 4.05 -0.81
C LYS A 38 -3.75 5.00 -0.08
N ALA A 39 -3.25 5.94 0.72
CA ALA A 39 -4.09 6.98 1.32
C ALA A 39 -4.66 7.90 0.25
N GLU A 40 -3.85 8.32 -0.72
CA GLU A 40 -4.30 9.08 -1.90
C GLU A 40 -5.35 8.30 -2.72
N GLU A 41 -5.09 7.01 -3.02
CA GLU A 41 -6.01 6.14 -3.78
C GLU A 41 -7.38 5.96 -3.09
N LEU A 42 -7.41 5.97 -1.75
CA LEU A 42 -8.62 5.77 -0.96
C LEU A 42 -9.24 7.08 -0.45
N GLU A 43 -8.71 8.22 -0.88
CA GLU A 43 -9.15 9.57 -0.49
C GLU A 43 -9.13 9.78 1.04
N LEU A 44 -8.06 9.30 1.69
CA LEU A 44 -7.86 9.39 3.14
C LEU A 44 -6.81 10.46 3.48
N GLU A 45 -7.17 11.39 4.36
CA GLU A 45 -6.22 12.37 4.89
C GLU A 45 -5.37 11.73 5.99
N VAL A 46 -4.06 11.60 5.75
CA VAL A 46 -3.08 11.10 6.71
C VAL A 46 -1.88 12.03 6.76
N ALA A 47 -1.67 12.65 7.93
CA ALA A 47 -0.53 13.53 8.18
C ALA A 47 0.81 12.79 7.97
N GLU A 48 1.82 13.48 7.43
CA GLU A 48 3.13 12.90 7.08
C GLU A 48 3.81 12.22 8.28
N ASP A 49 3.73 12.84 9.45
CA ASP A 49 4.29 12.37 10.73
C ASP A 49 3.59 11.11 11.27
N ALA A 50 2.33 10.89 10.91
CA ALA A 50 1.57 9.69 11.27
C ALA A 50 1.90 8.47 10.38
N ARG A 51 2.43 8.68 9.17
CA ARG A 51 2.67 7.60 8.19
C ARG A 51 3.63 6.50 8.66
N PRO A 52 4.73 6.79 9.39
CA PRO A 52 5.61 5.75 9.94
C PRO A 52 4.89 4.80 10.89
N ALA A 53 4.05 5.31 11.79
CA ALA A 53 3.31 4.48 12.73
C ALA A 53 2.16 3.73 12.04
N LEU A 54 1.50 4.34 11.04
CA LEU A 54 0.54 3.65 10.17
C LEU A 54 1.21 2.48 9.44
N LEU A 55 2.41 2.70 8.86
CA LEU A 55 3.19 1.66 8.20
C LEU A 55 3.52 0.50 9.14
N ALA A 56 3.90 0.79 10.39
CA ALA A 56 4.18 -0.24 11.39
C ALA A 56 2.94 -1.11 11.66
N LYS A 57 1.76 -0.50 11.83
CA LYS A 57 0.49 -1.22 12.02
C LYS A 57 0.12 -2.07 10.81
N VAL A 58 0.28 -1.54 9.59
CA VAL A 58 0.06 -2.29 8.34
C VAL A 58 0.98 -3.50 8.23
N LYS A 59 2.28 -3.31 8.51
CA LYS A 59 3.25 -4.41 8.47
C LYS A 59 2.93 -5.50 9.48
N ALA A 60 2.59 -5.10 10.71
CA ALA A 60 2.21 -6.03 11.78
C ALA A 60 0.94 -6.81 11.43
N LEU A 61 -0.07 -6.15 10.85
CA LEU A 61 -1.30 -6.79 10.40
C LEU A 61 -1.03 -7.79 9.27
N GLY A 62 -0.28 -7.39 8.24
CA GLY A 62 0.08 -8.26 7.12
C GLY A 62 0.93 -9.45 7.54
N ALA A 63 1.86 -9.27 8.48
CA ALA A 63 2.64 -10.36 9.05
C ALA A 63 1.77 -11.33 9.85
N ARG A 64 0.89 -10.82 10.72
CA ARG A 64 0.01 -11.64 11.56
C ARG A 64 -1.00 -12.45 10.76
N LYS A 65 -1.60 -11.84 9.73
CA LYS A 65 -2.63 -12.51 8.91
C LYS A 65 -2.07 -13.39 7.80
N GLY A 66 -0.78 -13.27 7.47
CA GLY A 66 -0.16 -14.00 6.36
C GLY A 66 -0.75 -13.67 4.99
N ARG A 67 -1.48 -12.56 4.86
CA ARG A 67 -2.11 -12.08 3.62
C ARG A 67 -1.99 -10.57 3.48
N LEU A 68 -2.41 -10.06 2.32
CA LEU A 68 -2.54 -8.63 2.08
C LEU A 68 -3.51 -7.98 3.08
N VAL A 69 -3.25 -6.72 3.42
CA VAL A 69 -4.16 -5.86 4.17
C VAL A 69 -5.20 -5.31 3.19
N THR A 70 -6.48 -5.47 3.53
CA THR A 70 -7.58 -4.97 2.70
C THR A 70 -7.78 -3.47 2.88
N ASP A 71 -8.43 -2.80 1.93
CA ASP A 71 -8.71 -1.37 2.05
C ASP A 71 -9.60 -1.05 3.25
N ALA A 72 -10.56 -1.93 3.58
CA ALA A 72 -11.38 -1.79 4.79
C ALA A 72 -10.55 -1.90 6.08
N GLU A 73 -9.55 -2.79 6.11
CA GLU A 73 -8.64 -2.89 7.24
C GLU A 73 -7.72 -1.67 7.33
N PHE A 74 -7.25 -1.16 6.20
CA PHE A 74 -6.43 0.05 6.16
C PHE A 74 -7.21 1.27 6.67
N ARG A 75 -8.45 1.48 6.18
CA ARG A 75 -9.37 2.51 6.69
C ARG A 75 -9.56 2.39 8.20
N SER A 76 -9.82 1.19 8.70
CA SER A 76 -9.97 0.98 10.15
C SER A 76 -8.70 1.30 10.95
N ILE A 77 -7.50 1.09 10.40
CA ILE A 77 -6.25 1.48 11.07
C ILE A 77 -6.11 3.01 11.11
N VAL A 78 -6.48 3.70 10.02
CA VAL A 78 -6.46 5.17 9.94
C VAL A 78 -7.45 5.79 10.92
N GLU A 79 -8.70 5.33 10.93
CA GLU A 79 -9.77 5.83 11.81
C GLU A 79 -9.47 5.64 13.30
N LYS A 80 -8.80 4.54 13.67
CA LYS A 80 -8.45 4.24 15.07
C LYS A 80 -7.32 5.12 15.62
N GLY A 81 -6.86 6.10 14.84
CA GLY A 81 -5.81 7.03 15.20
C GLY A 81 -4.44 6.36 15.16
N VAL A 82 -3.55 6.94 14.38
CA VAL A 82 -2.13 6.97 14.74
C VAL A 82 -1.95 8.08 15.77
#